data_AF-A0A8J4VZ09-F1
#
_entry.id   AF-A0A8J4VZ09-F1
#
_cell.length_a   1.000
_cell.length_b   1.000
_cell.length_c   1.000
_cell.angle_alpha   90.00
_cell.angle_beta   90.00
_cell.angle_gamma   90.00
#
_symmetry.space_group_name_H-M   'P 1'
#
loop_
_entity.id
_entity.type
_entity.pdbx_description
1 polymer ?
#
loop_
_entity_poly.entity_id
_entity_poly.type
_entity_poly.pdbx_seq_one_letter_code
_entity_poly.pdbx_strand_id
1 'polypeptide(L)'
;MNAAPAIAQFGLVIAGRPVITDFREIGPAHYVVDIVEPMQVTDLTFFLLPGSPVPPGFGAVLYFAVPALQNWQLLGTVFAEKPSAIFRTSWPTHPDVVGQPVLQLGVSIESLDNVKNLGIEASGLEERKAFALKIAQDLFNYLSSFSTSTNQNYMTIPTNLLDREVLRKHMSTKTIYESPTEDIQTIPESCVPVQLNFAIRHGTRNPTVKDITRIGNTHSRLLAAQSGGVESTGSTWIKNWTNPFPIETEAWLAEPGVRELIAMGKRLHARLSSLPVHFNTNKFVFEHTWKLRTLQSAEAFAFGFFDGLQPVFYHTDPIGGDQVLRFFDNCPVFATQIEQNKSATIEHRKYRGSKQMKKNLATFRRISGFEGATQKDLEAAYAGCAFDVAVQGVFDKWCTLFDDEMLLSMDYFQDLKHFYKKSHGHLLSHEIAAPLLQDIFRTMKQRVEGKSDIEGYFRFAHAETILPLAALLNVSYFDRHTSDKEGHFRADTPLELALQRKFKSSALSPFAANIGFVLYECTSDERKPHAVSSNFKVKTLLNEREVEFFECTGQTLCPFEVLENIFHRWVYEFNFEEHCAIP
;
A
#
# COMPACT_ATOMS: atom_id res chain seq x y z
N MET A 1 -12.21 -64.83 15.52
CA MET A 1 -10.88 -64.45 16.04
C MET A 1 -10.80 -62.94 15.95
N ASN A 2 -10.86 -62.23 17.07
CA ASN A 2 -10.72 -60.77 17.10
C ASN A 2 -9.26 -60.44 16.78
N ALA A 3 -9.00 -59.81 15.64
CA ALA A 3 -7.69 -59.24 15.36
C ALA A 3 -7.38 -58.19 16.43
N ALA A 4 -6.22 -58.29 17.08
CA ALA A 4 -5.73 -57.25 17.97
C ALA A 4 -5.68 -55.92 17.20
N PRO A 5 -6.02 -54.78 17.82
CA PRO A 5 -5.92 -53.48 17.15
C PRO A 5 -4.47 -53.28 16.67
N ALA A 6 -4.31 -52.93 15.40
CA ALA A 6 -3.00 -52.61 14.84
C ALA A 6 -2.42 -51.42 15.62
N ILE A 7 -1.22 -51.60 16.17
CA ILE A 7 -0.52 -50.53 16.89
C ILE A 7 -0.10 -49.49 15.85
N ALA A 8 -0.47 -48.23 16.05
CA ALA A 8 -0.08 -47.13 15.17
C ALA A 8 1.46 -46.97 15.16
N GLN A 9 2.04 -46.96 13.97
CA GLN A 9 3.50 -47.06 13.76
C GLN A 9 4.17 -45.70 13.52
N PHE A 10 3.41 -44.76 12.95
CA PHE A 10 3.86 -43.42 12.55
C PHE A 10 2.77 -42.39 12.84
N GLY A 11 3.19 -41.15 13.07
CA GLY A 11 2.30 -40.00 13.23
C GLY A 11 2.61 -38.91 12.23
N LEU A 12 1.56 -38.30 11.68
CA LEU A 12 1.64 -37.17 10.76
C LEU A 12 0.71 -36.06 11.23
N VAL A 13 1.27 -34.85 11.36
CA VAL A 13 0.53 -33.63 11.71
C VAL A 13 0.61 -32.64 10.57
N ILE A 14 -0.55 -32.21 10.11
CA ILE A 14 -0.74 -31.13 9.15
C ILE A 14 -1.56 -30.05 9.86
N ALA A 15 -1.14 -28.80 9.74
CA ALA A 15 -1.84 -27.69 10.39
C ALA A 15 -3.32 -27.66 9.98
N GLY A 16 -4.22 -27.54 10.96
CA GLY A 16 -5.68 -27.51 10.73
C GLY A 16 -6.32 -28.88 10.50
N ARG A 17 -5.59 -30.00 10.63
CA ARG A 17 -6.12 -31.36 10.43
C ARG A 17 -5.90 -32.24 11.67
N PRO A 18 -6.77 -33.25 11.91
CA PRO A 18 -6.52 -34.27 12.92
C PRO A 18 -5.19 -34.99 12.70
N VAL A 19 -4.60 -35.54 13.77
CA VAL A 19 -3.38 -36.36 13.68
C VAL A 19 -3.69 -37.62 12.87
N ILE A 20 -2.88 -37.86 11.85
CA ILE A 20 -2.99 -39.01 10.96
C ILE A 20 -2.06 -40.11 11.46
N THR A 21 -2.59 -41.32 11.65
CA THR A 21 -1.86 -42.48 12.21
C THR A 21 -2.17 -43.80 11.50
N ASP A 22 -3.11 -43.78 10.56
CA ASP A 22 -3.68 -44.89 9.81
C ASP A 22 -2.88 -45.20 8.53
N PHE A 23 -1.56 -45.29 8.65
CA PHE A 23 -0.69 -45.72 7.55
C PHE A 23 -0.97 -47.17 7.17
N ARG A 24 -1.24 -47.43 5.89
CA ARG A 24 -1.45 -48.77 5.34
C ARG A 24 -0.12 -49.39 4.94
N GLU A 25 0.21 -50.54 5.51
CA GLU A 25 1.33 -51.37 5.07
C GLU A 25 1.04 -51.97 3.69
N ILE A 26 1.94 -51.75 2.74
CA ILE A 26 1.88 -52.29 1.37
C ILE A 26 3.02 -53.26 1.07
N GLY A 27 3.98 -53.40 1.98
CA GLY A 27 5.05 -54.38 1.93
C GLY A 27 5.89 -54.35 3.21
N PRO A 28 6.85 -55.28 3.39
CA PRO A 28 7.57 -55.53 4.65
C PRO A 28 8.41 -54.36 5.23
N ALA A 29 8.44 -53.22 4.53
CA ALA A 29 9.15 -51.99 4.92
C ALA A 29 8.52 -50.75 4.27
N HIS A 30 7.30 -50.87 3.74
CA HIS A 30 6.67 -49.84 2.91
C HIS A 30 5.25 -49.55 3.39
N TYR A 31 4.96 -48.28 3.62
CA TYR A 31 3.69 -47.80 4.15
C TYR A 31 3.18 -46.62 3.34
N VAL A 32 1.86 -46.45 3.25
CA VAL A 32 1.25 -45.33 2.53
C VAL A 32 0.08 -44.73 3.27
N VAL A 33 -0.16 -43.44 3.07
CA VAL A 33 -1.36 -42.73 3.52
C VAL A 33 -1.77 -41.69 2.49
N ASP A 34 -3.07 -41.46 2.35
CA ASP A 34 -3.61 -40.48 1.41
C ASP A 34 -3.82 -39.12 2.09
N ILE A 35 -3.34 -38.06 1.44
CA ILE A 35 -3.43 -36.66 1.85
C ILE A 35 -4.41 -35.95 0.93
N VAL A 36 -5.57 -35.60 1.45
CA VAL A 36 -6.61 -34.85 0.73
C VAL A 36 -6.20 -33.37 0.61
N GLU A 37 -6.51 -32.71 -0.50
CA GLU A 37 -6.21 -31.28 -0.73
C GLU A 37 -4.72 -30.91 -0.45
N PRO A 38 -3.75 -31.50 -1.18
CA PRO A 38 -2.32 -31.25 -0.96
C PRO A 38 -1.90 -29.79 -1.20
N MET A 39 -2.69 -29.04 -1.98
CA MET A 39 -2.48 -27.61 -2.27
C MET A 39 -2.55 -26.69 -1.04
N GLN A 40 -3.13 -27.16 0.06
CA GLN A 40 -3.21 -26.40 1.31
C GLN A 40 -2.11 -26.77 2.31
N VAL A 41 -1.26 -27.75 1.99
CA VAL A 41 -0.24 -28.27 2.90
C VAL A 41 1.10 -27.67 2.55
N THR A 42 1.52 -26.59 3.23
CA THR A 42 2.85 -25.99 3.03
C THR A 42 3.95 -26.75 3.76
N ASP A 43 3.62 -27.24 4.95
CA ASP A 43 4.51 -27.93 5.87
C ASP A 43 3.75 -29.10 6.53
N LEU A 44 4.47 -30.18 6.80
CA LEU A 44 3.96 -31.31 7.57
C LEU A 44 5.01 -31.75 8.61
N THR A 45 4.53 -32.30 9.72
CA THR A 45 5.39 -32.89 10.75
C THR A 45 5.18 -34.39 10.76
N PHE A 46 6.25 -35.16 10.55
CA PHE A 46 6.21 -36.62 10.63
C PHE A 46 7.07 -37.10 11.79
N PHE A 47 6.58 -38.11 12.50
CA PHE A 47 7.26 -38.67 13.66
C PHE A 47 6.98 -40.16 13.86
N LEU A 48 7.91 -40.84 14.53
CA LEU A 48 7.82 -42.24 14.90
C LEU A 48 7.02 -42.38 16.20
N LEU A 49 6.05 -43.30 16.22
CA LEU A 49 5.28 -43.61 17.44
C LEU A 49 5.98 -44.71 18.27
N PRO A 50 5.65 -44.86 19.56
CA PRO A 50 6.13 -45.98 20.37
C PRO A 50 5.79 -47.32 19.70
N GLY A 51 6.80 -48.17 19.46
CA GLY A 51 6.63 -49.43 18.74
C GLY A 51 6.78 -49.32 17.21
N SER A 52 7.31 -48.20 16.71
CA SER A 52 7.64 -48.02 15.29
C SER A 52 8.53 -49.15 14.76
N PRO A 53 8.29 -49.61 13.50
CA PRO A 53 9.08 -50.66 12.86
C PRO A 53 10.49 -50.21 12.43
N VAL A 54 10.89 -48.96 12.67
CA VAL A 54 12.21 -48.42 12.28
C VAL A 54 13.25 -48.77 13.36
N PRO A 55 14.20 -49.71 13.10
CA PRO A 55 15.22 -50.08 14.07
C PRO A 55 16.34 -49.03 14.14
N PRO A 56 17.17 -49.04 15.22
CA PRO A 56 18.39 -48.24 15.28
C PRO A 56 19.30 -48.48 14.06
N GLY A 57 19.89 -47.41 13.52
CA GLY A 57 20.68 -47.46 12.28
C GLY A 57 19.87 -47.52 10.97
N PHE A 58 18.54 -47.34 11.04
CA PHE A 58 17.65 -47.20 9.88
C PHE A 58 16.86 -45.88 9.96
N GLY A 59 16.37 -45.42 8.80
CA GLY A 59 15.53 -44.24 8.67
C GLY A 59 14.21 -44.55 7.97
N ALA A 60 13.15 -43.86 8.37
CA ALA A 60 11.91 -43.75 7.60
C ALA A 60 12.09 -42.65 6.55
N VAL A 61 12.22 -43.04 5.29
CA VAL A 61 12.32 -42.15 4.14
C VAL A 61 10.93 -41.87 3.61
N LEU A 62 10.60 -40.58 3.51
CA LEU A 62 9.30 -40.09 3.07
C LEU A 62 9.35 -39.77 1.58
N TYR A 63 8.39 -40.29 0.85
CA TYR A 63 8.16 -40.01 -0.56
C TYR A 63 6.73 -39.52 -0.77
N PHE A 64 6.47 -38.80 -1.85
CA PHE A 64 5.10 -38.50 -2.28
C PHE A 64 4.89 -38.83 -3.75
N ALA A 65 3.65 -39.14 -4.10
CA ALA A 65 3.19 -39.35 -5.47
C ALA A 65 1.72 -38.95 -5.59
N VAL A 66 1.28 -38.56 -6.79
CA VAL A 66 -0.14 -38.31 -7.07
C VAL A 66 -0.81 -39.61 -7.54
N PRO A 67 -2.05 -39.96 -7.09
CA PRO A 67 -2.74 -41.21 -7.44
C PRO A 67 -3.12 -41.34 -8.92
N ALA A 68 -2.11 -41.59 -9.77
CA ALA A 68 -2.15 -41.93 -11.20
C ALA A 68 -0.72 -41.99 -11.77
N LEU A 69 0.24 -41.32 -11.12
CA LEU A 69 1.65 -41.28 -11.50
C LEU A 69 2.41 -42.38 -10.74
N GLN A 70 3.26 -43.14 -11.44
CA GLN A 70 4.15 -44.12 -10.82
C GLN A 70 5.48 -43.52 -10.33
N ASN A 71 5.64 -42.19 -10.41
CA ASN A 71 6.89 -41.52 -10.10
C ASN A 71 6.88 -40.97 -8.66
N TRP A 72 7.54 -41.69 -7.75
CA TRP A 72 7.69 -41.29 -6.35
C TRP A 72 8.82 -40.26 -6.20
N GLN A 73 8.51 -39.16 -5.54
CA GLN A 73 9.47 -38.08 -5.29
C GLN A 73 9.84 -38.02 -3.82
N LEU A 74 11.12 -37.78 -3.53
CA LEU A 74 11.64 -37.74 -2.18
C LEU A 74 11.18 -36.46 -1.46
N LEU A 75 10.69 -36.61 -0.23
CA LEU A 75 10.31 -35.50 0.66
C LEU A 75 11.32 -35.29 1.80
N GLY A 76 11.87 -36.37 2.36
CA GLY A 76 12.85 -36.29 3.45
C GLY A 76 12.98 -37.57 4.25
N THR A 77 13.60 -37.51 5.43
CA THR A 77 13.83 -38.70 6.28
C THR A 77 13.77 -38.38 7.77
N VAL A 78 13.41 -39.38 8.57
CA VAL A 78 13.40 -39.36 10.04
C VAL A 78 14.09 -40.63 10.54
N PHE A 79 14.90 -40.53 11.59
CA PHE A 79 15.72 -41.64 12.11
C PHE A 79 15.21 -42.11 13.47
N ALA A 80 15.55 -43.33 13.88
CA ALA A 80 15.25 -43.81 15.22
C ALA A 80 15.84 -42.89 16.32
N GLU A 81 17.04 -42.36 16.10
CA GLU A 81 17.76 -41.47 17.02
C GLU A 81 17.27 -40.01 16.95
N LYS A 82 16.55 -39.65 15.88
CA LYS A 82 15.90 -38.35 15.68
C LYS A 82 14.47 -38.58 15.16
N PRO A 83 13.54 -38.96 16.05
CA PRO A 83 12.27 -39.61 15.68
C PRO A 83 11.20 -38.65 15.15
N SER A 84 11.49 -37.38 14.92
CA SER A 84 10.54 -36.41 14.37
C SER A 84 11.23 -35.32 13.55
N ALA A 85 10.57 -34.83 12.51
CA ALA A 85 11.00 -33.67 11.74
C ALA A 85 9.82 -32.93 11.08
N ILE A 86 10.06 -31.67 10.73
CA ILE A 86 9.14 -30.82 9.94
C ILE A 86 9.67 -30.76 8.51
N PHE A 87 8.80 -31.00 7.54
CA PHE A 87 9.10 -31.03 6.12
C PHE A 87 8.29 -29.97 5.39
N ARG A 88 8.97 -29.15 4.59
CA ARG A 88 8.32 -28.20 3.68
C ARG A 88 8.04 -28.91 2.37
N THR A 89 6.79 -28.94 1.95
CA THR A 89 6.33 -29.84 0.88
C THR A 89 6.52 -29.26 -0.51
N SER A 90 6.44 -27.93 -0.65
CA SER A 90 6.38 -27.21 -1.93
C SER A 90 5.21 -27.66 -2.85
N TRP A 91 4.28 -28.48 -2.36
CA TRP A 91 3.13 -28.99 -3.12
C TRP A 91 2.23 -27.91 -3.73
N PRO A 92 1.96 -26.76 -3.06
CA PRO A 92 1.13 -25.70 -3.65
C PRO A 92 1.69 -25.10 -4.96
N THR A 93 2.98 -25.28 -5.20
CA THR A 93 3.69 -24.78 -6.39
C THR A 93 4.25 -25.90 -7.26
N HIS A 94 4.05 -27.17 -6.88
CA HIS A 94 4.65 -28.31 -7.56
C HIS A 94 3.84 -28.71 -8.81
N PRO A 95 4.42 -28.69 -10.03
CA PRO A 95 3.68 -28.86 -11.28
C PRO A 95 2.80 -30.13 -11.32
N ASP A 96 3.31 -31.25 -10.81
CA ASP A 96 2.59 -32.52 -10.81
C ASP A 96 1.46 -32.59 -9.77
N VAL A 97 1.49 -31.76 -8.73
CA VAL A 97 0.55 -31.77 -7.60
C VAL A 97 -0.57 -30.74 -7.77
N VAL A 98 -0.31 -29.66 -8.52
CA VAL A 98 -1.30 -28.62 -8.80
C VAL A 98 -2.55 -29.22 -9.46
N GLY A 99 -3.71 -28.96 -8.85
CA GLY A 99 -5.01 -29.46 -9.35
C GLY A 99 -5.34 -30.89 -8.95
N GLN A 100 -4.50 -31.57 -8.16
CA GLN A 100 -4.75 -32.93 -7.72
C GLN A 100 -5.55 -32.96 -6.41
N PRO A 101 -6.67 -33.70 -6.33
CA PRO A 101 -7.53 -33.71 -5.15
C PRO A 101 -6.93 -34.50 -3.98
N VAL A 102 -6.05 -35.46 -4.28
CA VAL A 102 -5.41 -36.35 -3.31
C VAL A 102 -3.95 -36.56 -3.73
N LEU A 103 -3.06 -36.67 -2.74
CA LEU A 103 -1.65 -37.05 -2.88
C LEU A 103 -1.37 -38.21 -1.94
N GLN A 104 -0.63 -39.21 -2.39
CA GLN A 104 -0.20 -40.32 -1.55
C GLN A 104 1.18 -40.04 -0.96
N LEU A 105 1.29 -40.11 0.37
CA LEU A 105 2.55 -40.07 1.10
C LEU A 105 2.99 -41.51 1.40
N GLY A 106 4.21 -41.85 0.99
CA GLY A 106 4.83 -43.15 1.19
C GLY A 106 5.98 -43.08 2.20
N VAL A 107 6.16 -44.15 2.97
CA VAL A 107 7.25 -44.34 3.91
C VAL A 107 8.00 -45.61 3.52
N SER A 108 9.31 -45.51 3.32
CA SER A 108 10.23 -46.63 3.08
C SER A 108 11.22 -46.72 4.25
N ILE A 109 11.38 -47.90 4.85
CA ILE A 109 12.38 -48.11 5.90
C ILE A 109 13.70 -48.55 5.26
N GLU A 110 14.72 -47.71 5.39
CA GLU A 110 16.01 -47.91 4.72
C GLU A 110 17.19 -47.83 5.69
N SER A 111 18.28 -48.54 5.37
CA SER A 111 19.52 -48.49 6.16
C SER A 111 20.18 -47.11 6.07
N LEU A 112 20.93 -46.72 7.10
CA LEU A 112 21.64 -45.44 7.13
C LEU A 112 22.53 -45.20 5.90
N ASP A 113 23.17 -46.26 5.39
CA ASP A 113 24.05 -46.19 4.22
C ASP A 113 23.28 -45.85 2.93
N ASN A 114 22.07 -46.41 2.77
CA ASN A 114 21.19 -46.06 1.65
C ASN A 114 20.69 -44.62 1.78
N VAL A 115 20.30 -44.19 2.99
CA VAL A 115 19.85 -42.82 3.25
C VAL A 115 20.95 -41.78 2.96
N LYS A 116 22.21 -42.09 3.26
CA LYS A 116 23.36 -41.23 2.91
C LYS A 116 23.55 -41.12 1.40
N ASN A 117 23.38 -42.22 0.66
CA ASN A 117 23.47 -42.22 -0.80
C ASN A 117 22.33 -41.44 -1.48
N LEU A 118 21.21 -41.24 -0.81
CA LEU A 118 20.09 -40.42 -1.28
C LEU A 118 20.34 -38.90 -1.11
N GLY A 119 21.50 -38.48 -0.57
CA GLY A 119 21.88 -37.06 -0.46
C GLY A 119 21.03 -36.25 0.53
N ILE A 120 20.38 -36.93 1.49
CA ILE A 120 19.36 -36.34 2.38
C ILE A 120 20.00 -35.56 3.56
N GLU A 121 21.30 -35.69 3.79
CA GLU A 121 22.00 -34.90 4.78
C GLU A 121 22.24 -33.46 4.28
N ALA A 122 21.50 -32.52 4.87
CA ALA A 122 21.71 -31.06 4.85
C ALA A 122 20.97 -30.19 3.80
N SER A 123 19.95 -30.70 3.09
CA SER A 123 19.21 -29.89 2.11
C SER A 123 18.41 -28.71 2.72
N GLY A 124 18.14 -28.70 4.03
CA GLY A 124 17.45 -27.57 4.67
C GLY A 124 18.37 -26.50 5.24
N LEU A 125 19.46 -26.89 5.92
CA LEU A 125 20.30 -25.93 6.66
C LEU A 125 21.30 -25.23 5.75
N GLU A 126 21.96 -25.96 4.85
CA GLU A 126 22.94 -25.36 3.95
C GLU A 126 22.26 -24.55 2.84
N GLU A 127 21.05 -24.92 2.37
CA GLU A 127 20.27 -24.04 1.49
C GLU A 127 19.77 -22.79 2.22
N ARG A 128 19.31 -22.89 3.47
CA ARG A 128 18.92 -21.71 4.28
C ARG A 128 20.12 -20.83 4.59
N LYS A 129 21.27 -21.41 4.90
CA LYS A 129 22.53 -20.67 5.06
C LYS A 129 22.94 -20.05 3.75
N ALA A 130 22.93 -20.76 2.63
CA ALA A 130 23.30 -20.21 1.32
C ALA A 130 22.33 -19.11 0.86
N PHE A 131 21.04 -19.24 1.16
CA PHE A 131 20.04 -18.20 0.92
C PHE A 131 20.24 -16.99 1.82
N ALA A 132 20.44 -17.19 3.13
CA ALA A 132 20.77 -16.12 4.06
C ALA A 132 22.12 -15.46 3.73
N LEU A 133 23.09 -16.24 3.26
CA LEU A 133 24.40 -15.77 2.80
C LEU A 133 24.26 -14.96 1.52
N LYS A 134 23.39 -15.36 0.58
CA LYS A 134 23.06 -14.57 -0.61
C LYS A 134 22.39 -13.26 -0.24
N ILE A 135 21.43 -13.26 0.70
CA ILE A 135 20.80 -12.03 1.21
C ILE A 135 21.84 -11.13 1.89
N ALA A 136 22.69 -11.70 2.74
CA ALA A 136 23.75 -10.97 3.42
C ALA A 136 24.81 -10.44 2.44
N GLN A 137 25.12 -11.21 1.40
CA GLN A 137 26.07 -10.83 0.36
C GLN A 137 25.49 -9.72 -0.53
N ASP A 138 24.21 -9.78 -0.88
CA ASP A 138 23.53 -8.71 -1.61
C ASP A 138 23.47 -7.44 -0.78
N LEU A 139 23.13 -7.53 0.51
CA LEU A 139 23.18 -6.40 1.44
C LEU A 139 24.61 -5.85 1.56
N PHE A 140 25.62 -6.71 1.72
CA PHE A 140 27.01 -6.30 1.81
C PHE A 140 27.49 -5.61 0.53
N ASN A 141 27.17 -6.15 -0.64
CA ASN A 141 27.50 -5.57 -1.94
C ASN A 141 26.81 -4.21 -2.13
N TYR A 142 25.54 -4.11 -1.71
CA TYR A 142 24.79 -2.87 -1.71
C TYR A 142 25.48 -1.81 -0.82
N LEU A 143 25.73 -2.11 0.46
CA LEU A 143 26.40 -1.21 1.40
C LEU A 143 27.82 -0.84 0.93
N SER A 144 28.56 -1.80 0.39
CA SER A 144 29.91 -1.60 -0.15
C SER A 144 29.94 -0.62 -1.31
N SER A 145 28.90 -0.60 -2.14
CA SER A 145 28.83 0.32 -3.29
C SER A 145 28.75 1.79 -2.89
N PHE A 146 28.36 2.08 -1.64
CA PHE A 146 28.32 3.43 -1.06
C PHE A 146 29.47 3.73 -0.09
N SER A 147 30.37 2.76 0.13
CA SER A 147 31.52 2.96 1.00
C SER A 147 32.50 3.95 0.39
N THR A 148 32.84 4.98 1.15
CA THR A 148 33.86 5.98 0.75
C THR A 148 35.23 5.70 1.36
N SER A 149 35.37 4.60 2.11
CA SER A 149 36.63 4.20 2.73
C SER A 149 37.62 3.66 1.70
N THR A 150 38.85 4.17 1.72
CA THR A 150 40.00 3.58 1.00
C THR A 150 40.73 2.51 1.84
N ASN A 151 40.27 2.25 3.06
CA ASN A 151 40.85 1.27 3.97
C ASN A 151 40.10 -0.07 3.89
N GLN A 152 40.82 -1.17 3.64
CA GLN A 152 40.25 -2.51 3.51
C GLN A 152 39.73 -3.10 4.84
N ASN A 153 40.05 -2.50 5.99
CA ASN A 153 39.68 -3.04 7.31
C ASN A 153 38.34 -2.55 7.86
N TYR A 154 37.74 -1.50 7.28
CA TYR A 154 36.44 -0.99 7.72
C TYR A 154 35.69 -0.29 6.59
N MET A 155 34.38 -0.53 6.53
CA MET A 155 33.45 0.07 5.58
C MET A 155 32.84 1.34 6.22
N THR A 156 33.01 2.50 5.57
CA THR A 156 32.42 3.76 6.03
C THR A 156 31.20 4.07 5.19
N ILE A 157 30.01 3.80 5.75
CA ILE A 157 28.72 4.08 5.12
C ILE A 157 28.05 5.30 5.75
N PRO A 158 27.31 6.12 4.96
CA PRO A 158 26.48 7.18 5.52
C PRO A 158 25.47 6.63 6.54
N THR A 159 25.31 7.30 7.69
CA THR A 159 24.39 6.84 8.75
C THR A 159 22.90 6.92 8.36
N ASN A 160 22.59 7.62 7.27
CA ASN A 160 21.25 7.69 6.66
C ASN A 160 21.07 6.71 5.48
N LEU A 161 21.97 5.73 5.31
CA LEU A 161 21.93 4.81 4.16
C LEU A 161 20.67 3.93 4.13
N LEU A 162 20.11 3.58 5.29
CA LEU A 162 18.82 2.91 5.40
C LEU A 162 17.64 3.90 5.48
N ASP A 163 17.94 5.13 5.88
CA ASP A 163 17.00 6.22 6.16
C ASP A 163 17.27 7.45 5.30
N ARG A 164 17.11 7.35 3.98
CA ARG A 164 16.52 8.50 3.28
C ARG A 164 15.01 8.44 3.43
N GLU A 165 14.55 8.46 4.67
CA GLU A 165 13.15 8.63 5.04
C GLU A 165 12.55 9.84 4.31
N VAL A 166 13.38 10.85 4.06
CA VAL A 166 13.08 12.01 3.20
C VAL A 166 12.56 11.59 1.83
N LEU A 167 13.22 10.64 1.14
CA LEU A 167 12.79 10.15 -0.17
C LEU A 167 11.45 9.42 -0.13
N ARG A 168 11.12 8.81 1.02
CA ARG A 168 9.86 8.07 1.22
C ARG A 168 8.71 8.94 1.73
N LYS A 169 8.98 10.10 2.32
CA LYS A 169 7.97 10.95 2.99
C LYS A 169 7.83 12.36 2.42
N HIS A 170 8.75 12.81 1.57
CA HIS A 170 8.81 14.20 1.08
C HIS A 170 8.86 14.29 -0.45
N MET A 171 7.95 13.58 -1.12
CA MET A 171 7.74 13.65 -2.57
C MET A 171 6.40 14.31 -2.94
N SER A 172 5.86 15.15 -2.04
CA SER A 172 4.53 15.76 -2.18
C SER A 172 3.47 14.70 -2.56
N THR A 173 2.52 15.02 -3.45
CA THR A 173 1.47 14.09 -3.87
C THR A 173 1.98 12.86 -4.64
N LYS A 174 3.28 12.74 -4.94
CA LYS A 174 3.89 11.54 -5.54
C LYS A 174 4.56 10.63 -4.51
N THR A 175 4.39 10.94 -3.23
CA THR A 175 4.84 10.10 -2.12
C THR A 175 4.13 8.75 -2.16
N ILE A 176 4.87 7.69 -1.82
CA ILE A 176 4.35 6.33 -1.70
C ILE A 176 3.29 6.24 -0.60
N TYR A 177 2.34 5.32 -0.76
CA TYR A 177 1.38 5.06 0.29
C TYR A 177 2.04 4.25 1.42
N GLU A 178 2.06 4.81 2.62
CA GLU A 178 2.46 4.06 3.80
C GLU A 178 1.23 3.33 4.35
N SER A 179 1.19 2.02 4.16
CA SER A 179 0.12 1.19 4.74
C SER A 179 0.13 1.34 6.26
N PRO A 180 -1.04 1.47 6.92
CA PRO A 180 -1.09 1.49 8.36
C PRO A 180 -0.47 0.19 8.90
N THR A 181 0.35 0.30 9.94
CA THR A 181 0.67 -0.86 10.77
C THR A 181 -0.63 -1.38 11.39
N GLU A 182 -0.76 -2.69 11.58
CA GLU A 182 -1.92 -3.27 12.28
C GLU A 182 -1.99 -2.71 13.69
N ASP A 183 -2.69 -1.59 13.88
CA ASP A 183 -3.15 -1.21 15.20
C ASP A 183 -4.24 -2.20 15.56
N ILE A 184 -3.97 -3.02 16.58
CA ILE A 184 -4.97 -3.80 17.29
C ILE A 184 -5.92 -2.78 17.94
N GLN A 185 -6.86 -2.28 17.14
CA GLN A 185 -7.85 -1.31 17.60
C GLN A 185 -8.91 -2.05 18.39
N THR A 186 -9.06 -1.65 19.65
CA THR A 186 -10.16 -2.08 20.52
C THR A 186 -11.43 -1.34 20.10
N ILE A 187 -12.15 -1.86 19.12
CA ILE A 187 -13.55 -1.50 18.91
C ILE A 187 -14.34 -2.11 20.07
N PRO A 188 -15.21 -1.35 20.77
CA PRO A 188 -16.04 -1.94 21.81
C PRO A 188 -16.84 -3.13 21.23
N GLU A 189 -16.87 -4.26 21.94
CA GLU A 189 -17.63 -5.45 21.52
C GLU A 189 -19.12 -5.14 21.26
N SER A 190 -19.62 -4.06 21.87
CA SER A 190 -20.97 -3.55 21.69
C SER A 190 -21.23 -2.89 20.32
N CYS A 191 -20.23 -2.70 19.46
CA CYS A 191 -20.35 -1.97 18.20
C CYS A 191 -19.92 -2.81 16.99
N VAL A 192 -20.80 -2.94 16.00
CA VAL A 192 -20.55 -3.71 14.77
C VAL A 192 -20.49 -2.75 13.57
N PRO A 193 -19.49 -2.86 12.68
CA PRO A 193 -19.43 -2.05 11.47
C PRO A 193 -20.56 -2.46 10.52
N VAL A 194 -21.35 -1.48 10.06
CA VAL A 194 -22.53 -1.70 9.19
C VAL A 194 -22.44 -1.01 7.83
N GLN A 195 -21.50 -0.08 7.65
CA GLN A 195 -21.19 0.51 6.35
C GLN A 195 -19.76 1.07 6.30
N LEU A 196 -19.05 0.80 5.20
CA LEU A 196 -17.80 1.46 4.82
C LEU A 196 -18.09 2.51 3.75
N ASN A 197 -17.65 3.75 3.96
CA ASN A 197 -17.87 4.84 3.01
C ASN A 197 -16.55 5.55 2.73
N PHE A 198 -15.93 5.30 1.58
CA PHE A 198 -14.56 5.72 1.29
C PHE A 198 -14.43 6.51 -0.01
N ALA A 199 -13.70 7.62 0.05
CA ALA A 199 -13.11 8.28 -1.09
C ALA A 199 -11.62 7.89 -1.18
N ILE A 200 -11.22 7.27 -2.29
CA ILE A 200 -9.90 6.65 -2.48
C ILE A 200 -9.24 7.29 -3.69
N ARG A 201 -8.07 7.87 -3.52
CA ARG A 201 -7.24 8.30 -4.65
C ARG A 201 -6.70 7.08 -5.38
N HIS A 202 -6.55 7.19 -6.69
CA HIS A 202 -5.82 6.17 -7.45
C HIS A 202 -4.45 5.81 -6.82
N GLY A 203 -4.03 4.56 -6.99
CA GLY A 203 -2.75 4.06 -6.52
C GLY A 203 -1.55 4.65 -7.27
N THR A 204 -0.37 4.16 -6.92
CA THR A 204 0.87 4.53 -7.61
C THR A 204 0.76 4.29 -9.11
N ARG A 205 1.11 5.31 -9.90
CA ARG A 205 0.94 5.30 -11.37
C ARG A 205 2.19 5.73 -12.09
N ASN A 206 2.27 5.36 -13.37
CA ASN A 206 3.28 5.87 -14.28
C ASN A 206 3.20 7.40 -14.42
N PRO A 207 4.29 8.08 -14.81
CA PRO A 207 4.28 9.51 -15.09
C PRO A 207 3.33 9.83 -16.25
N THR A 208 2.86 11.08 -16.31
CA THR A 208 2.11 11.54 -17.49
C THR A 208 3.06 11.81 -18.65
N VAL A 209 2.57 11.88 -19.88
CA VAL A 209 3.38 12.29 -21.06
C VAL A 209 4.20 13.55 -20.78
N LYS A 210 3.60 14.56 -20.14
CA LYS A 210 4.30 15.80 -19.78
C LYS A 210 5.50 15.57 -18.85
N ASP A 211 5.40 14.62 -17.93
CA ASP A 211 6.48 14.28 -17.01
C ASP A 211 7.52 13.37 -17.71
N ILE A 212 7.08 12.38 -18.50
CA ILE A 212 7.98 11.54 -19.34
C ILE A 212 8.85 12.43 -20.24
N THR A 213 8.24 13.36 -20.99
CA THR A 213 8.95 14.24 -21.91
C THR A 213 9.92 15.17 -21.18
N ARG A 214 9.53 15.79 -20.06
CA ARG A 214 10.43 16.72 -19.36
C ARG A 214 11.61 15.99 -18.71
N ILE A 215 11.39 14.79 -18.17
CA ILE A 215 12.42 13.97 -17.54
C ILE A 215 13.41 13.54 -18.62
N GLY A 216 12.92 13.00 -19.75
CA GLY A 216 13.73 12.65 -20.92
C GLY A 216 14.55 13.83 -21.45
N ASN A 217 13.93 14.98 -21.67
CA ASN A 217 14.64 16.18 -22.14
C ASN A 217 15.71 16.66 -21.14
N THR A 218 15.46 16.53 -19.85
CA THR A 218 16.42 16.90 -18.80
C THR A 218 17.58 15.91 -18.78
N HIS A 219 17.31 14.61 -18.91
CA HIS A 219 18.33 13.58 -19.06
C HIS A 219 19.24 13.84 -20.26
N SER A 220 18.68 14.14 -21.44
CA SER A 220 19.49 14.44 -22.63
C SER A 220 20.41 15.65 -22.43
N ARG A 221 19.94 16.69 -21.74
CA ARG A 221 20.78 17.86 -21.41
C ARG A 221 21.88 17.53 -20.40
N LEU A 222 21.57 16.74 -19.37
CA LEU A 222 22.55 16.27 -18.39
C LEU A 222 23.64 15.41 -19.06
N LEU A 223 23.23 14.49 -19.94
CA LEU A 223 24.14 13.64 -20.70
C LEU A 223 25.06 14.47 -21.60
N ALA A 224 24.52 15.45 -22.31
CA ALA A 224 25.31 16.34 -23.17
C ALA A 224 26.35 17.15 -22.37
N ALA A 225 26.00 17.58 -21.15
CA ALA A 225 26.90 18.33 -20.27
C ALA A 225 28.08 17.46 -19.76
N GLN A 226 27.84 16.18 -19.44
CA GLN A 226 28.89 15.27 -18.97
C GLN A 226 29.92 14.90 -20.04
N SER A 227 29.52 14.89 -21.32
CA SER A 227 30.44 14.66 -22.45
C SER A 227 31.44 15.80 -22.66
N GLY A 228 31.26 16.95 -22.00
CA GLY A 228 32.11 18.14 -22.08
C GLY A 228 33.30 18.19 -21.12
N GLY A 229 33.60 17.11 -20.37
CA GLY A 229 34.85 16.97 -19.62
C GLY A 229 34.81 17.26 -18.11
N VAL A 230 33.62 17.41 -17.50
CA VAL A 230 33.47 17.52 -16.04
C VAL A 230 32.89 16.21 -15.50
N GLU A 231 33.73 15.39 -14.85
CA GLU A 231 33.25 14.21 -14.13
C GLU A 231 32.42 14.65 -12.91
N SER A 232 31.11 14.43 -12.97
CA SER A 232 30.24 14.61 -11.81
C SER A 232 30.49 13.49 -10.80
N THR A 233 30.87 13.84 -9.57
CA THR A 233 30.97 12.89 -8.46
C THR A 233 29.60 12.24 -8.20
N GLY A 234 29.44 10.96 -8.56
CA GLY A 234 28.29 10.14 -8.15
C GLY A 234 27.14 9.94 -9.16
N SER A 235 27.26 10.36 -10.42
CA SER A 235 26.17 10.22 -11.42
C SER A 235 26.53 9.42 -12.67
N THR A 236 27.23 8.28 -12.50
CA THR A 236 27.56 7.35 -13.61
C THR A 236 26.32 6.78 -14.28
N TRP A 237 25.21 6.66 -13.54
CA TRP A 237 23.92 6.18 -14.03
C TRP A 237 23.40 7.00 -15.22
N ILE A 238 23.74 8.28 -15.33
CA ILE A 238 23.24 9.18 -16.40
C ILE A 238 23.62 8.65 -17.79
N LYS A 239 24.83 8.08 -17.97
CA LYS A 239 25.28 7.55 -19.26
C LYS A 239 24.49 6.33 -19.72
N ASN A 240 24.02 5.52 -18.78
CA ASN A 240 23.36 4.24 -19.05
C ASN A 240 21.84 4.29 -18.78
N TRP A 241 21.31 5.44 -18.39
CA TRP A 241 19.89 5.58 -18.09
C TRP A 241 19.09 5.58 -19.38
N THR A 242 18.14 4.66 -19.44
CA THR A 242 17.03 4.68 -20.37
C THR A 242 15.77 5.02 -19.60
N ASN A 243 14.87 5.77 -20.23
CA ASN A 243 13.60 6.11 -19.59
C ASN A 243 12.76 4.83 -19.43
N PRO A 244 12.46 4.38 -18.20
CA PRO A 244 11.73 3.14 -17.98
C PRO A 244 10.21 3.32 -18.21
N PHE A 245 9.76 4.53 -18.54
CA PHE A 245 8.35 4.87 -18.66
C PHE A 245 7.93 5.02 -20.13
N PRO A 246 7.32 3.98 -20.73
CA PRO A 246 6.77 4.05 -22.08
C PRO A 246 5.56 4.99 -22.14
N ILE A 247 5.41 5.72 -23.26
CA ILE A 247 4.31 6.67 -23.49
C ILE A 247 2.96 5.93 -23.57
N GLU A 248 2.98 4.69 -24.04
CA GLU A 248 1.81 3.82 -24.21
C GLU A 248 1.09 3.53 -22.89
N THR A 249 1.83 3.56 -21.78
CA THR A 249 1.30 3.31 -20.43
C THR A 249 1.28 4.57 -19.57
N GLU A 250 1.31 5.75 -20.20
CA GLU A 250 1.35 7.02 -19.49
C GLU A 250 0.16 7.16 -18.52
N ALA A 251 0.45 7.60 -17.30
CA ALA A 251 -0.55 7.77 -16.24
C ALA A 251 -1.36 6.52 -15.84
N TRP A 252 -1.10 5.33 -16.41
CA TRP A 252 -1.74 4.07 -16.01
C TRP A 252 -1.32 3.71 -14.59
N LEU A 253 -2.19 2.97 -13.89
CA LEU A 253 -1.84 2.36 -12.61
C LEU A 253 -0.60 1.47 -12.81
N ALA A 254 0.42 1.70 -11.98
CA ALA A 254 1.65 0.92 -12.03
C ALA A 254 1.52 -0.29 -11.10
N GLU A 255 2.43 -1.26 -11.27
CA GLU A 255 2.43 -2.51 -10.52
C GLU A 255 2.47 -2.31 -8.98
N PRO A 256 3.25 -1.36 -8.41
CA PRO A 256 3.12 -0.97 -7.00
C PRO A 256 1.71 -0.49 -6.61
N GLY A 257 1.05 0.29 -7.47
CA GLY A 257 -0.31 0.78 -7.23
C GLY A 257 -1.36 -0.33 -7.22
N VAL A 258 -1.16 -1.38 -8.02
CA VAL A 258 -2.01 -2.58 -8.00
C VAL A 258 -1.86 -3.28 -6.64
N ARG A 259 -0.63 -3.54 -6.17
CA ARG A 259 -0.39 -4.17 -4.87
C ARG A 259 -0.93 -3.35 -3.70
N GLU A 260 -0.71 -2.03 -3.73
CA GLU A 260 -1.23 -1.08 -2.73
C GLU A 260 -2.73 -1.22 -2.54
N LEU A 261 -3.48 -1.25 -3.64
CA LEU A 261 -4.93 -1.25 -3.62
C LEU A 261 -5.53 -2.63 -3.33
N ILE A 262 -4.92 -3.72 -3.81
CA ILE A 262 -5.29 -5.08 -3.40
C ILE A 262 -5.13 -5.22 -1.88
N ALA A 263 -3.99 -4.78 -1.33
CA ALA A 263 -3.75 -4.85 0.10
C ALA A 263 -4.75 -4.00 0.90
N MET A 264 -5.08 -2.80 0.41
CA MET A 264 -6.12 -1.96 1.01
C MET A 264 -7.49 -2.62 0.97
N GLY A 265 -7.88 -3.22 -0.18
CA GLY A 265 -9.13 -3.96 -0.32
C GLY A 265 -9.26 -5.06 0.73
N LYS A 266 -8.21 -5.84 0.95
CA LYS A 266 -8.18 -6.88 1.99
C LYS A 266 -8.35 -6.32 3.40
N ARG A 267 -7.65 -5.22 3.74
CA ARG A 267 -7.76 -4.57 5.05
C ARG A 267 -9.15 -3.99 5.29
N LEU A 268 -9.75 -3.35 4.29
CA LEU A 268 -11.10 -2.80 4.42
C LEU A 268 -12.15 -3.90 4.47
N HIS A 269 -12.00 -5.00 3.73
CA HIS A 269 -12.83 -6.18 3.87
C HIS A 269 -12.79 -6.72 5.31
N ALA A 270 -11.59 -6.97 5.84
CA ALA A 270 -11.40 -7.46 7.22
C ALA A 270 -11.99 -6.51 8.29
N ARG A 271 -12.12 -5.21 7.97
CA ARG A 271 -12.77 -4.23 8.84
C ARG A 271 -14.30 -4.36 8.84
N LEU A 272 -14.89 -4.82 7.74
CA LEU A 272 -16.34 -5.01 7.62
C LEU A 272 -16.79 -6.39 8.13
N SER A 273 -16.08 -7.45 7.72
CA SER A 273 -16.45 -8.84 7.97
C SER A 273 -15.22 -9.72 8.08
N SER A 274 -15.26 -10.70 9.00
CA SER A 274 -14.27 -11.78 9.08
C SER A 274 -14.56 -12.93 8.10
N LEU A 275 -15.74 -12.95 7.49
CA LEU A 275 -16.16 -13.95 6.52
C LEU A 275 -16.03 -13.41 5.10
N PRO A 276 -15.66 -14.24 4.11
CA PRO A 276 -15.66 -13.85 2.70
C PRO A 276 -17.04 -13.33 2.27
N VAL A 277 -17.04 -12.20 1.57
CA VAL A 277 -18.26 -11.61 0.98
C VAL A 277 -18.23 -11.70 -0.54
N HIS A 278 -19.42 -11.73 -1.14
CA HIS A 278 -19.58 -11.72 -2.59
C HIS A 278 -20.11 -10.36 -3.08
N PHE A 279 -19.73 -9.97 -4.29
CA PHE A 279 -20.23 -8.74 -4.89
C PHE A 279 -21.73 -8.86 -5.11
N ASN A 280 -22.46 -7.85 -4.62
CA ASN A 280 -23.89 -7.72 -4.77
C ASN A 280 -24.20 -6.23 -4.91
N THR A 281 -24.89 -5.86 -5.99
CA THR A 281 -25.21 -4.45 -6.30
C THR A 281 -26.14 -3.80 -5.27
N ASN A 282 -26.85 -4.59 -4.46
CA ASN A 282 -27.66 -4.10 -3.33
C ASN A 282 -26.82 -3.87 -2.06
N LYS A 283 -25.56 -4.33 -2.03
CA LYS A 283 -24.67 -4.27 -0.86
C LYS A 283 -23.43 -3.42 -1.09
N PHE A 284 -22.94 -3.33 -2.32
CA PHE A 284 -21.70 -2.65 -2.64
C PHE A 284 -21.82 -1.78 -3.88
N VAL A 285 -21.29 -0.56 -3.79
CA VAL A 285 -21.22 0.41 -4.87
C VAL A 285 -19.77 0.82 -5.10
N PHE A 286 -19.32 0.66 -6.34
CA PHE A 286 -18.00 1.07 -6.79
C PHE A 286 -18.14 2.16 -7.85
N GLU A 287 -17.56 3.33 -7.59
CA GLU A 287 -17.59 4.47 -8.48
C GLU A 287 -16.17 4.90 -8.82
N HIS A 288 -15.92 5.35 -10.05
CA HIS A 288 -14.66 5.94 -10.40
C HIS A 288 -14.87 7.13 -11.34
N THR A 289 -13.90 8.03 -11.35
CA THR A 289 -13.89 9.07 -12.40
C THR A 289 -13.59 8.45 -13.77
N TRP A 290 -13.89 9.17 -14.84
CA TRP A 290 -13.60 8.76 -16.23
C TRP A 290 -12.11 8.51 -16.56
N LYS A 291 -11.18 8.71 -15.63
CA LYS A 291 -9.75 8.44 -15.84
C LYS A 291 -9.46 6.95 -15.70
N LEU A 292 -8.77 6.36 -16.69
CA LEU A 292 -8.41 4.93 -16.67
C LEU A 292 -7.74 4.47 -15.37
N ARG A 293 -6.80 5.26 -14.82
CA ARG A 293 -6.12 4.95 -13.55
C ARG A 293 -7.06 4.82 -12.35
N THR A 294 -8.22 5.49 -12.33
CA THR A 294 -9.18 5.34 -11.23
C THR A 294 -10.03 4.10 -11.41
N LEU A 295 -10.36 3.71 -12.65
CA LEU A 295 -10.97 2.40 -12.94
C LEU A 295 -10.02 1.26 -12.55
N GLN A 296 -8.78 1.26 -13.03
CA GLN A 296 -7.76 0.26 -12.67
C GLN A 296 -7.55 0.17 -11.16
N SER A 297 -7.69 1.30 -10.46
CA SER A 297 -7.61 1.34 -9.00
C SER A 297 -8.82 0.68 -8.33
N ALA A 298 -10.02 0.95 -8.83
CA ALA A 298 -11.24 0.30 -8.38
C ALA A 298 -11.17 -1.22 -8.58
N GLU A 299 -10.67 -1.66 -9.74
CA GLU A 299 -10.48 -3.08 -10.06
C GLU A 299 -9.48 -3.77 -9.13
N ALA A 300 -8.32 -3.17 -8.91
CA ALA A 300 -7.31 -3.71 -7.99
C ALA A 300 -7.83 -3.78 -6.54
N PHE A 301 -8.53 -2.73 -6.09
CA PHE A 301 -9.13 -2.72 -4.76
C PHE A 301 -10.21 -3.80 -4.64
N ALA A 302 -11.13 -3.89 -5.60
CA ALA A 302 -12.22 -4.86 -5.56
C ALA A 302 -11.71 -6.30 -5.64
N PHE A 303 -10.65 -6.55 -6.41
CA PHE A 303 -9.95 -7.83 -6.42
C PHE A 303 -9.47 -8.21 -5.01
N GLY A 304 -8.86 -7.28 -4.27
CA GLY A 304 -8.46 -7.52 -2.89
C GLY A 304 -9.63 -7.64 -1.92
N PHE A 305 -10.72 -6.91 -2.14
CA PHE A 305 -11.89 -6.90 -1.25
C PHE A 305 -12.74 -8.18 -1.37
N PHE A 306 -12.82 -8.78 -2.57
CA PHE A 306 -13.64 -9.97 -2.87
C PHE A 306 -12.80 -11.22 -3.20
N ASP A 307 -11.51 -11.23 -2.84
CA ASP A 307 -10.55 -12.31 -3.11
C ASP A 307 -10.48 -12.76 -4.59
N GLY A 308 -10.77 -11.85 -5.52
CA GLY A 308 -10.70 -12.10 -6.97
C GLY A 308 -11.78 -13.01 -7.54
N LEU A 309 -12.84 -13.31 -6.78
CA LEU A 309 -13.76 -14.40 -7.09
C LEU A 309 -14.89 -14.06 -8.07
N GLN A 310 -15.04 -12.80 -8.55
CA GLN A 310 -16.21 -12.41 -9.33
C GLN A 310 -16.11 -11.07 -10.09
N PRO A 311 -16.92 -10.89 -11.16
CA PRO A 311 -17.08 -9.60 -11.82
C PRO A 311 -17.75 -8.58 -10.88
N VAL A 312 -17.29 -7.33 -10.95
CA VAL A 312 -17.81 -6.20 -10.18
C VAL A 312 -18.33 -5.15 -11.15
N PHE A 313 -19.45 -4.52 -10.79
CA PHE A 313 -20.00 -3.43 -11.58
C PHE A 313 -19.42 -2.09 -11.10
N TYR A 314 -18.94 -1.30 -12.06
CA TYR A 314 -18.28 -0.02 -11.81
C TYR A 314 -19.08 1.13 -12.42
N HIS A 315 -19.45 2.10 -11.61
CA HIS A 315 -20.15 3.30 -12.05
C HIS A 315 -19.16 4.41 -12.41
N THR A 316 -19.46 5.14 -13.48
CA THR A 316 -18.71 6.32 -13.89
C THR A 316 -19.64 7.35 -14.47
N ASP A 317 -19.45 8.60 -14.06
CA ASP A 317 -20.07 9.73 -14.72
C ASP A 317 -19.30 10.12 -15.97
N PRO A 318 -19.98 10.71 -16.98
CA PRO A 318 -19.33 11.21 -18.18
C PRO A 318 -18.44 12.43 -17.89
N ILE A 319 -17.54 12.72 -18.82
CA ILE A 319 -16.70 13.92 -18.78
C ILE A 319 -17.60 15.17 -18.69
N GLY A 320 -17.39 16.01 -17.68
CA GLY A 320 -18.20 17.22 -17.46
C GLY A 320 -19.58 16.97 -16.85
N GLY A 321 -19.86 15.76 -16.36
CA GLY A 321 -21.07 15.44 -15.58
C GLY A 321 -20.80 15.07 -14.11
N ASP A 322 -19.53 14.84 -13.76
CA ASP A 322 -19.13 14.31 -12.45
C ASP A 322 -18.95 15.42 -11.40
N GLN A 323 -20.06 15.94 -10.85
CA GLN A 323 -20.03 16.96 -9.81
C GLN A 323 -19.56 16.43 -8.44
N VAL A 324 -19.55 15.10 -8.24
CA VAL A 324 -19.24 14.47 -6.95
C VAL A 324 -17.74 14.18 -6.82
N LEU A 325 -17.13 13.47 -7.76
CA LEU A 325 -15.72 13.07 -7.72
C LEU A 325 -14.81 14.01 -8.51
N ARG A 326 -15.38 14.80 -9.43
CA ARG A 326 -14.68 15.84 -10.20
C ARG A 326 -15.34 17.21 -10.10
N PHE A 327 -15.84 17.59 -8.93
CA PHE A 327 -16.35 18.94 -8.65
C PHE A 327 -15.46 20.07 -9.21
N PHE A 328 -14.13 19.90 -9.18
CA PHE A 328 -13.17 20.89 -9.65
C PHE A 328 -13.15 21.08 -11.18
N ASP A 329 -13.54 20.05 -11.95
CA ASP A 329 -13.73 20.16 -13.41
C ASP A 329 -15.12 20.69 -13.76
N ASN A 330 -16.06 20.64 -12.81
CA ASN A 330 -17.47 21.00 -12.99
C ASN A 330 -17.84 22.33 -12.32
N CYS A 331 -16.83 23.11 -11.93
CA CYS A 331 -17.01 24.43 -11.32
C CYS A 331 -16.37 25.53 -12.17
N PRO A 332 -17.13 26.17 -13.07
CA PRO A 332 -16.61 27.26 -13.93
C PRO A 332 -16.00 28.44 -13.16
N VAL A 333 -16.54 28.79 -11.99
CA VAL A 333 -15.97 29.82 -11.11
C VAL A 333 -14.59 29.39 -10.58
N PHE A 334 -14.42 28.14 -10.14
CA PHE A 334 -13.11 27.63 -9.72
C PHE A 334 -12.10 27.63 -10.88
N ALA A 335 -12.54 27.18 -12.06
CA ALA A 335 -11.69 27.16 -13.25
C ALA A 335 -11.14 28.56 -13.58
N THR A 336 -12.02 29.57 -13.57
CA THR A 336 -11.64 30.96 -13.89
C THR A 336 -10.84 31.64 -12.77
N GLN A 337 -11.32 31.57 -11.53
CA GLN A 337 -10.75 32.32 -10.41
C GLN A 337 -9.50 31.70 -9.79
N ILE A 338 -9.31 30.38 -9.90
CA ILE A 338 -8.21 29.65 -9.25
C ILE A 338 -7.36 28.87 -10.25
N GLU A 339 -7.97 28.08 -11.14
CA GLU A 339 -7.18 27.19 -12.00
C GLU A 339 -6.37 27.97 -13.04
N GLN A 340 -7.04 28.86 -13.77
CA GLN A 340 -6.51 29.68 -14.85
C GLN A 340 -5.88 30.99 -14.34
N ASN A 341 -6.28 31.45 -13.15
CA ASN A 341 -5.75 32.65 -12.52
C ASN A 341 -4.35 32.43 -11.93
N LYS A 342 -3.32 32.98 -12.60
CA LYS A 342 -1.92 32.88 -12.14
C LYS A 342 -1.68 33.55 -10.78
N SER A 343 -2.52 34.50 -10.38
CA SER A 343 -2.41 35.18 -9.08
C SER A 343 -2.90 34.31 -7.93
N ALA A 344 -3.76 33.31 -8.19
CA ALA A 344 -4.24 32.39 -7.17
C ALA A 344 -3.10 31.56 -6.55
N THR A 345 -2.01 31.33 -7.29
CA THR A 345 -0.80 30.62 -6.80
C THR A 345 0.43 31.52 -6.73
N ILE A 346 0.23 32.79 -6.33
CA ILE A 346 1.30 33.79 -6.31
C ILE A 346 2.49 33.39 -5.44
N GLU A 347 2.24 32.79 -4.27
CA GLU A 347 3.29 32.40 -3.33
C GLU A 347 4.17 31.27 -3.88
N HIS A 348 3.58 30.26 -4.53
CA HIS A 348 4.35 29.25 -5.28
C HIS A 348 5.26 29.89 -6.34
N ARG A 349 4.76 30.89 -7.09
CA ARG A 349 5.57 31.60 -8.11
C ARG A 349 6.70 32.41 -7.48
N LYS A 350 6.43 33.13 -6.39
CA LYS A 350 7.43 33.91 -5.66
C LYS A 350 8.49 32.98 -5.04
N TYR A 351 8.08 31.85 -4.45
CA TYR A 351 9.00 30.88 -3.84
C TYR A 351 9.98 30.31 -4.86
N ARG A 352 9.53 30.04 -6.09
CA ARG A 352 10.40 29.65 -7.22
C ARG A 352 11.55 30.62 -7.46
N GLY A 353 11.36 31.91 -7.16
CA GLY A 353 12.38 32.96 -7.27
C GLY A 353 13.11 33.32 -5.96
N SER A 354 12.82 32.60 -4.86
CA SER A 354 13.36 32.87 -3.53
C SER A 354 14.87 32.59 -3.43
N LYS A 355 15.49 33.08 -2.34
CA LYS A 355 16.88 32.76 -2.01
C LYS A 355 17.08 31.25 -1.84
N GLN A 356 16.13 30.55 -1.23
CA GLN A 356 16.19 29.09 -1.03
C GLN A 356 16.21 28.35 -2.38
N MET A 357 15.31 28.68 -3.31
CA MET A 357 15.27 28.00 -4.61
C MET A 357 16.48 28.31 -5.49
N LYS A 358 17.05 29.52 -5.39
CA LYS A 358 18.34 29.85 -6.03
C LYS A 358 19.49 29.03 -5.43
N LYS A 359 19.53 28.84 -4.11
CA LYS A 359 20.49 27.96 -3.43
C LYS A 359 20.35 26.50 -3.90
N ASN A 360 19.11 26.01 -3.99
CA ASN A 360 18.83 24.66 -4.49
C ASN A 360 19.33 24.49 -5.94
N LEU A 361 19.05 25.46 -6.82
CA LEU A 361 19.51 25.39 -8.20
C LEU A 361 21.04 25.41 -8.32
N ALA A 362 21.73 26.24 -7.53
CA ALA A 362 23.19 26.25 -7.49
C ALA A 362 23.76 24.91 -7.01
N THR A 363 23.12 24.30 -6.00
CA THR A 363 23.53 22.99 -5.46
C THR A 363 23.28 21.88 -6.47
N PHE A 364 22.11 21.87 -7.13
CA PHE A 364 21.79 20.94 -8.21
C PHE A 364 22.80 21.03 -9.37
N ARG A 365 23.16 22.25 -9.81
CA ARG A 365 24.19 22.47 -10.84
C ARG A 365 25.53 21.87 -10.45
N ARG A 366 25.94 22.07 -9.20
CA ARG A 366 27.19 21.50 -8.65
C ARG A 366 27.17 19.97 -8.64
N ILE A 367 26.10 19.36 -8.11
CA ILE A 367 26.00 17.89 -8.00
C ILE A 367 25.89 17.23 -9.38
N SER A 368 25.06 17.79 -10.27
CA SER A 368 24.86 17.25 -11.62
C SER A 368 26.05 17.48 -12.56
N GLY A 369 26.96 18.40 -12.22
CA GLY A 369 28.02 18.85 -13.13
C GLY A 369 27.50 19.68 -14.32
N PHE A 370 26.23 20.13 -14.29
CA PHE A 370 25.61 20.89 -15.38
C PHE A 370 25.36 22.35 -14.97
N GLU A 371 26.33 23.23 -15.22
CA GLU A 371 26.26 24.66 -14.87
C GLU A 371 25.06 25.37 -15.53
N GLY A 372 24.71 24.98 -16.76
CA GLY A 372 23.59 25.51 -17.53
C GLY A 372 22.20 25.04 -17.08
N ALA A 373 22.10 24.17 -16.06
CA ALA A 373 20.81 23.66 -15.59
C ALA A 373 19.87 24.79 -15.17
N THR A 374 18.59 24.67 -15.53
CA THR A 374 17.55 25.65 -15.21
C THR A 374 16.67 25.17 -14.06
N GLN A 375 15.83 26.06 -13.55
CA GLN A 375 14.80 25.70 -12.58
C GLN A 375 13.84 24.60 -13.09
N LYS A 376 13.63 24.52 -14.41
CA LYS A 376 12.81 23.46 -15.01
C LYS A 376 13.52 22.10 -15.00
N ASP A 377 14.84 22.09 -15.12
CA ASP A 377 15.66 20.86 -14.98
C ASP A 377 15.55 20.33 -13.55
N LEU A 378 15.72 21.20 -12.54
CA LEU A 378 15.58 20.84 -11.13
C LEU A 378 14.19 20.26 -10.83
N GLU A 379 13.12 20.90 -11.31
CA GLU A 379 11.75 20.41 -11.14
C GLU A 379 11.49 19.08 -11.87
N ALA A 380 12.08 18.89 -13.05
CA ALA A 380 11.99 17.64 -13.80
C ALA A 380 12.74 16.50 -13.11
N ALA A 381 13.96 16.77 -12.62
CA ALA A 381 14.75 15.80 -11.87
C ALA A 381 14.07 15.40 -10.55
N TYR A 382 13.40 16.34 -9.86
CA TYR A 382 12.62 16.03 -8.67
C TYR A 382 11.44 15.11 -8.99
N ALA A 383 10.75 15.35 -10.11
CA ALA A 383 9.72 14.44 -10.60
C ALA A 383 10.30 13.07 -10.98
N GLY A 384 11.47 13.03 -11.63
CA GLY A 384 12.20 11.79 -11.94
C GLY A 384 12.52 10.98 -10.69
N CYS A 385 13.04 11.63 -9.64
CA CYS A 385 13.30 10.98 -8.36
C CYS A 385 12.02 10.44 -7.72
N ALA A 386 10.94 11.23 -7.68
CA ALA A 386 9.67 10.77 -7.11
C ALA A 386 9.12 9.53 -7.82
N PHE A 387 9.21 9.45 -9.16
CA PHE A 387 8.75 8.29 -9.92
C PHE A 387 9.71 7.10 -9.87
N ASP A 388 11.03 7.33 -9.80
CA ASP A 388 12.01 6.26 -9.52
C ASP A 388 11.68 5.59 -8.18
N VAL A 389 11.44 6.38 -7.14
CA VAL A 389 11.12 5.87 -5.81
C VAL A 389 9.76 5.15 -5.82
N ALA A 390 8.70 5.82 -6.26
CA ALA A 390 7.35 5.29 -6.11
C ALA A 390 7.07 4.12 -7.06
N VAL A 391 7.52 4.22 -8.32
CA VAL A 391 7.16 3.24 -9.35
C VAL A 391 8.22 2.15 -9.50
N GLN A 392 9.50 2.49 -9.40
CA GLN A 392 10.60 1.56 -9.69
C GLN A 392 11.28 1.04 -8.42
N GLY A 393 11.04 1.62 -7.25
CA GLY A 393 11.80 1.30 -6.04
C GLY A 393 13.28 1.67 -6.14
N VAL A 394 13.62 2.63 -7.00
CA VAL A 394 15.00 3.06 -7.30
C VAL A 394 15.31 4.33 -6.51
N PHE A 395 16.43 4.34 -5.78
CA PHE A 395 16.82 5.45 -4.89
C PHE A 395 18.18 6.08 -5.26
N ASP A 396 18.93 5.45 -6.16
CA ASP A 396 20.33 5.74 -6.47
C ASP A 396 20.55 6.33 -7.88
N LYS A 397 19.47 6.78 -8.54
CA LYS A 397 19.52 7.47 -9.84
C LYS A 397 19.14 8.94 -9.71
N TRP A 398 17.95 9.36 -10.16
CA TRP A 398 17.54 10.78 -10.15
C TRP A 398 17.67 11.42 -8.76
N CYS A 399 17.46 10.65 -7.69
CA CYS A 399 17.54 11.10 -6.31
C CYS A 399 18.97 11.44 -5.82
N THR A 400 20.01 10.97 -6.51
CA THR A 400 21.42 11.32 -6.21
C THR A 400 21.74 12.78 -6.57
N LEU A 401 20.91 13.42 -7.40
CA LEU A 401 21.03 14.83 -7.76
C LEU A 401 20.51 15.77 -6.64
N PHE A 402 20.05 15.21 -5.52
CA PHE A 402 19.44 15.93 -4.42
C PHE A 402 20.07 15.59 -3.07
N ASP A 403 20.43 16.61 -2.29
CA ASP A 403 20.57 16.52 -0.84
C ASP A 403 19.21 16.66 -0.14
N ASP A 404 19.19 16.43 1.17
CA ASP A 404 17.94 16.41 1.94
C ASP A 404 17.32 17.81 2.05
N GLU A 405 18.13 18.87 2.16
CA GLU A 405 17.62 20.25 2.21
C GLU A 405 16.86 20.62 0.93
N MET A 406 17.39 20.23 -0.25
CA MET A 406 16.70 20.44 -1.51
C MET A 406 15.40 19.66 -1.59
N LEU A 407 15.37 18.38 -1.17
CA LEU A 407 14.15 17.56 -1.19
C LEU A 407 13.05 18.19 -0.31
N LEU A 408 13.41 18.56 0.92
CA LEU A 408 12.51 19.21 1.87
C LEU A 408 11.97 20.55 1.35
N SER A 409 12.84 21.36 0.73
CA SER A 409 12.42 22.61 0.10
C SER A 409 11.56 22.38 -1.15
N MET A 410 11.81 21.32 -1.92
CA MET A 410 11.02 20.97 -3.11
C MET A 410 9.63 20.43 -2.73
N ASP A 411 9.54 19.71 -1.62
CA ASP A 411 8.30 19.26 -1.02
C ASP A 411 7.44 20.47 -0.60
N TYR A 412 8.03 21.44 0.12
CA TYR A 412 7.34 22.70 0.45
C TYR A 412 6.94 23.50 -0.79
N PHE A 413 7.81 23.56 -1.80
CA PHE A 413 7.49 24.20 -3.07
C PHE A 413 6.24 23.59 -3.72
N GLN A 414 6.10 22.27 -3.76
CA GLN A 414 4.88 21.64 -4.27
C GLN A 414 3.67 21.90 -3.34
N ASP A 415 3.87 21.91 -2.03
CA ASP A 415 2.80 22.17 -1.08
C ASP A 415 2.21 23.57 -1.22
N LEU A 416 3.01 24.61 -1.47
CA LEU A 416 2.49 25.94 -1.80
C LEU A 416 1.52 25.89 -2.97
N LYS A 417 1.83 25.12 -4.02
CA LYS A 417 0.92 24.96 -5.16
C LYS A 417 -0.37 24.25 -4.78
N HIS A 418 -0.27 23.17 -3.99
CA HIS A 418 -1.41 22.37 -3.60
C HIS A 418 -2.31 23.11 -2.61
N PHE A 419 -1.72 23.79 -1.63
CA PHE A 419 -2.42 24.59 -0.63
C PHE A 419 -3.30 25.67 -1.28
N TYR A 420 -2.71 26.45 -2.19
CA TYR A 420 -3.41 27.53 -2.92
C TYR A 420 -4.30 27.07 -4.07
N LYS A 421 -4.31 25.79 -4.45
CA LYS A 421 -5.25 25.31 -5.49
C LYS A 421 -6.32 24.37 -4.96
N LYS A 422 -6.09 23.72 -3.83
CA LYS A 422 -6.83 22.52 -3.40
C LYS A 422 -7.09 22.47 -1.89
N SER A 423 -6.86 23.56 -1.16
CA SER A 423 -6.99 23.61 0.30
C SER A 423 -7.28 25.05 0.74
N HIS A 424 -6.87 25.43 1.95
CA HIS A 424 -7.24 26.68 2.62
C HIS A 424 -6.64 27.95 2.01
N GLY A 425 -5.82 27.87 0.96
CA GLY A 425 -5.29 29.06 0.31
C GLY A 425 -6.37 29.91 -0.37
N HIS A 426 -7.51 29.32 -0.72
CA HIS A 426 -8.76 30.03 -1.07
C HIS A 426 -9.97 29.25 -0.53
N LEU A 427 -11.03 29.96 -0.13
CA LEU A 427 -12.26 29.32 0.37
C LEU A 427 -12.85 28.35 -0.68
N LEU A 428 -13.07 28.85 -1.90
CA LEU A 428 -13.63 28.05 -2.99
C LEU A 428 -12.79 26.81 -3.33
N SER A 429 -11.47 26.78 -3.06
CA SER A 429 -10.62 25.62 -3.37
C SER A 429 -10.99 24.34 -2.63
N HIS A 430 -11.69 24.44 -1.49
CA HIS A 430 -12.11 23.28 -0.72
C HIS A 430 -13.62 23.20 -0.52
N GLU A 431 -14.34 24.33 -0.50
CA GLU A 431 -15.81 24.36 -0.41
C GLU A 431 -16.49 23.58 -1.54
N ILE A 432 -15.92 23.59 -2.74
CA ILE A 432 -16.41 22.82 -3.90
C ILE A 432 -16.38 21.30 -3.70
N ALA A 433 -15.74 20.78 -2.66
CA ALA A 433 -15.81 19.36 -2.31
C ALA A 433 -17.10 18.97 -1.58
N ALA A 434 -17.96 19.93 -1.24
CA ALA A 434 -19.22 19.69 -0.53
C ALA A 434 -20.14 18.66 -1.21
N PRO A 435 -20.30 18.57 -2.55
CA PRO A 435 -21.12 17.52 -3.17
C PRO A 435 -20.68 16.10 -2.79
N LEU A 436 -19.37 15.86 -2.68
CA LEU A 436 -18.85 14.58 -2.21
C LEU A 436 -19.21 14.32 -0.74
N LEU A 437 -19.08 15.34 0.11
CA LEU A 437 -19.43 15.21 1.53
C LEU A 437 -20.94 14.99 1.71
N GLN A 438 -21.77 15.70 0.94
CA GLN A 438 -23.22 15.53 0.89
C GLN A 438 -23.57 14.09 0.51
N ASP A 439 -22.93 13.53 -0.52
CA ASP A 439 -23.17 12.16 -0.95
C ASP A 439 -22.78 11.11 0.11
N ILE A 440 -21.64 11.30 0.78
CA ILE A 440 -21.18 10.46 1.90
C ILE A 440 -22.20 10.49 3.06
N PHE A 441 -22.64 11.68 3.48
CA PHE A 441 -23.61 11.81 4.58
C PHE A 441 -24.99 11.30 4.21
N ARG A 442 -25.46 11.58 2.99
CA ARG A 442 -26.73 11.07 2.46
C ARG A 442 -26.78 9.55 2.51
N THR A 443 -25.71 8.88 2.07
CA THR A 443 -25.65 7.41 2.02
C THR A 443 -25.55 6.76 3.41
N MET A 444 -24.80 7.36 4.34
CA MET A 444 -24.81 6.94 5.75
C MET A 444 -26.18 7.16 6.40
N LYS A 445 -26.82 8.31 6.16
CA LYS A 445 -28.15 8.62 6.69
C LYS A 445 -29.22 7.64 6.21
N GLN A 446 -29.17 7.25 4.93
CA GLN A 446 -30.05 6.20 4.39
C GLN A 446 -29.87 4.86 5.13
N ARG A 447 -28.64 4.51 5.55
CA ARG A 447 -28.38 3.32 6.36
C ARG A 447 -28.94 3.46 7.77
N VAL A 448 -28.69 4.60 8.43
CA VAL A 448 -29.22 4.92 9.78
C VAL A 448 -30.75 4.88 9.83
N GLU A 449 -31.42 5.37 8.78
CA GLU A 449 -32.89 5.40 8.68
C GLU A 449 -33.51 4.07 8.20
N GLY A 450 -32.71 3.02 7.97
CA GLY A 450 -33.19 1.73 7.47
C GLY A 450 -33.71 1.76 6.02
N LYS A 451 -33.34 2.79 5.24
CA LYS A 451 -33.74 2.96 3.83
C LYS A 451 -32.74 2.32 2.85
N SER A 452 -31.58 1.88 3.32
CA SER A 452 -30.53 1.26 2.51
C SER A 452 -29.84 0.11 3.25
N ASP A 453 -29.54 -0.94 2.50
CA ASP A 453 -28.77 -2.10 2.95
C ASP A 453 -27.33 -2.13 2.43
N ILE A 454 -26.87 -1.03 1.81
CA ILE A 454 -25.52 -0.93 1.27
C ILE A 454 -24.50 -0.87 2.40
N GLU A 455 -23.57 -1.81 2.36
CA GLU A 455 -22.48 -2.04 3.32
C GLU A 455 -21.16 -1.39 2.85
N GLY A 456 -21.00 -1.09 1.56
CA GLY A 456 -19.79 -0.46 1.04
C GLY A 456 -20.03 0.52 -0.10
N TYR A 457 -19.56 1.76 0.08
CA TYR A 457 -19.41 2.77 -0.97
C TYR A 457 -17.93 3.08 -1.17
N PHE A 458 -17.40 2.77 -2.36
CA PHE A 458 -15.99 2.98 -2.68
C PHE A 458 -15.86 3.87 -3.92
N ARG A 459 -15.34 5.10 -3.74
CA ARG A 459 -15.26 6.11 -4.80
C ARG A 459 -13.81 6.43 -5.16
N PHE A 460 -13.40 6.13 -6.39
CA PHE A 460 -12.01 6.22 -6.85
C PHE A 460 -11.73 7.50 -7.64
N ALA A 461 -10.85 8.35 -7.11
CA ALA A 461 -10.65 9.72 -7.58
C ALA A 461 -9.18 10.18 -7.54
N HIS A 462 -8.93 11.47 -7.27
CA HIS A 462 -7.62 12.11 -7.43
C HIS A 462 -7.13 12.86 -6.19
N ALA A 463 -5.88 13.33 -6.21
CA ALA A 463 -5.39 14.28 -5.21
C ALA A 463 -6.19 15.60 -5.23
N GLU A 464 -6.68 16.00 -6.41
CA GLU A 464 -7.65 17.07 -6.64
C GLU A 464 -8.99 16.84 -5.94
N THR A 465 -9.30 15.61 -5.50
CA THR A 465 -10.52 15.27 -4.75
C THR A 465 -10.21 15.14 -3.25
N ILE A 466 -9.14 14.39 -2.91
CA ILE A 466 -8.77 14.11 -1.51
C ILE A 466 -8.31 15.36 -0.76
N LEU A 467 -7.49 16.23 -1.37
CA LEU A 467 -6.99 17.42 -0.66
C LEU A 467 -8.11 18.42 -0.32
N PRO A 468 -9.04 18.76 -1.23
CA PRO A 468 -10.19 19.58 -0.90
C PRO A 468 -11.09 18.94 0.17
N LEU A 469 -11.36 17.63 0.09
CA LEU A 469 -12.15 16.94 1.12
C LEU A 469 -11.45 16.98 2.49
N ALA A 470 -10.14 16.75 2.55
CA ALA A 470 -9.36 16.84 3.78
C ALA A 470 -9.35 18.28 4.37
N ALA A 471 -9.42 19.30 3.52
CA ALA A 471 -9.54 20.70 3.93
C ALA A 471 -10.96 21.02 4.43
N LEU A 472 -11.99 20.56 3.71
CA LEU A 472 -13.39 20.73 4.08
C LEU A 472 -13.73 20.09 5.43
N LEU A 473 -13.15 18.90 5.69
CA LEU A 473 -13.27 18.20 6.97
C LEU A 473 -12.40 18.81 8.08
N ASN A 474 -11.53 19.77 7.75
CA ASN A 474 -10.56 20.36 8.69
C ASN A 474 -9.57 19.34 9.31
N VAL A 475 -9.33 18.21 8.63
CA VAL A 475 -8.40 17.14 9.07
C VAL A 475 -7.00 17.32 8.49
N SER A 476 -6.87 18.18 7.49
CA SER A 476 -5.57 18.67 6.99
C SER A 476 -5.01 19.84 7.79
N TYR A 477 -5.79 20.35 8.75
CA TYR A 477 -5.61 21.68 9.36
C TYR A 477 -6.31 21.75 10.74
N PHE A 478 -5.85 20.99 11.73
CA PHE A 478 -6.50 20.89 13.05
C PHE A 478 -6.57 22.19 13.88
N ASP A 479 -5.95 23.28 13.43
CA ASP A 479 -6.05 24.58 14.09
C ASP A 479 -6.68 25.60 13.16
N ARG A 480 -7.94 25.94 13.44
CA ARG A 480 -8.87 26.59 12.50
C ARG A 480 -8.40 27.95 11.97
N HIS A 481 -7.38 28.62 12.51
CA HIS A 481 -7.01 29.97 12.06
C HIS A 481 -5.54 30.41 12.24
N THR A 482 -4.58 29.49 12.44
CA THR A 482 -3.22 29.90 12.86
C THR A 482 -2.17 29.88 11.75
N SER A 483 -2.13 28.96 10.78
CA SER A 483 -0.90 28.86 9.96
C SER A 483 -0.68 29.97 8.90
N ASP A 484 -1.72 30.60 8.36
CA ASP A 484 -1.57 31.82 7.54
C ASP A 484 -1.18 33.06 8.38
N LYS A 485 -1.57 33.07 9.66
CA LYS A 485 -1.12 34.06 10.66
C LYS A 485 0.30 33.79 11.12
N GLU A 486 0.71 32.52 11.21
CA GLU A 486 2.06 32.07 11.55
C GLU A 486 3.02 32.15 10.34
N GLY A 487 2.50 32.40 9.14
CA GLY A 487 3.30 32.59 7.94
C GLY A 487 3.89 31.29 7.38
N HIS A 488 3.25 30.13 7.60
CA HIS A 488 3.76 28.82 7.18
C HIS A 488 3.63 28.52 5.67
N PHE A 489 2.76 29.25 4.96
CA PHE A 489 2.48 29.04 3.52
C PHE A 489 2.74 30.30 2.69
N ARG A 490 3.91 30.92 2.88
CA ARG A 490 4.36 32.07 2.09
C ARG A 490 5.67 31.79 1.36
N ALA A 491 5.95 32.59 0.35
CA ALA A 491 7.17 32.48 -0.43
C ALA A 491 8.44 32.88 0.32
N ASP A 492 8.29 33.68 1.38
CA ASP A 492 9.36 34.17 2.24
C ASP A 492 9.46 33.40 3.56
N THR A 493 8.63 32.37 3.77
CA THR A 493 8.72 31.46 4.92
C THR A 493 10.10 30.81 4.98
N PRO A 494 10.86 30.96 6.07
CA PRO A 494 12.11 30.23 6.28
C PRO A 494 11.89 28.71 6.24
N LEU A 495 12.83 27.96 5.69
CA LEU A 495 12.66 26.51 5.50
C LEU A 495 12.39 25.78 6.82
N GLU A 496 13.11 26.14 7.88
CA GLU A 496 12.91 25.61 9.24
C GLU A 496 11.46 25.77 9.74
N LEU A 497 10.81 26.89 9.42
CA LEU A 497 9.41 27.14 9.76
C LEU A 497 8.49 26.35 8.83
N ALA A 498 8.78 26.32 7.52
CA ALA A 498 8.02 25.55 6.54
C ALA A 498 7.98 24.05 6.85
N LEU A 499 8.96 23.49 7.56
CA LEU A 499 8.98 22.07 7.96
C LEU A 499 7.96 21.73 9.05
N GLN A 500 7.53 22.72 9.83
CA GLN A 500 6.57 22.58 10.91
C GLN A 500 5.10 22.72 10.44
N ARG A 501 4.90 23.07 9.17
CA ARG A 501 3.58 23.22 8.56
C ARG A 501 2.71 21.98 8.78
N LYS A 502 1.41 22.20 9.02
CA LYS A 502 0.44 21.11 9.22
C LYS A 502 -0.04 20.51 7.90
N PHE A 503 -0.30 21.35 6.90
CA PHE A 503 -0.63 20.88 5.57
C PHE A 503 0.62 20.36 4.86
N LYS A 504 0.73 19.03 4.77
CA LYS A 504 1.79 18.32 4.02
C LYS A 504 1.13 17.44 2.97
N SER A 505 1.21 17.79 1.68
CA SER A 505 0.50 17.01 0.67
C SER A 505 1.02 15.57 0.55
N SER A 506 2.28 15.33 0.93
CA SER A 506 2.86 13.99 1.03
C SER A 506 2.23 13.09 2.11
N ALA A 507 1.74 13.68 3.19
CA ALA A 507 1.06 12.96 4.26
C ALA A 507 -0.46 12.90 4.05
N LEU A 508 -1.05 13.95 3.46
CA LEU A 508 -2.50 14.06 3.27
C LEU A 508 -3.00 13.34 2.03
N SER A 509 -2.26 13.46 0.92
CA SER A 509 -2.61 12.81 -0.33
C SER A 509 -1.37 12.24 -1.01
N PRO A 510 -0.71 11.21 -0.44
CA PRO A 510 0.18 10.33 -1.21
C PRO A 510 -0.60 9.59 -2.32
N PHE A 511 0.08 8.74 -3.11
CA PHE A 511 -0.64 7.72 -3.89
C PHE A 511 -1.52 6.86 -2.97
N ALA A 512 -2.62 6.31 -3.50
CA ALA A 512 -3.60 5.51 -2.75
C ALA A 512 -4.19 6.18 -1.49
N ALA A 513 -4.00 7.49 -1.31
CA ALA A 513 -4.57 8.21 -0.17
C ALA A 513 -6.08 8.03 -0.09
N ASN A 514 -6.63 7.95 1.11
CA ASN A 514 -8.05 7.68 1.31
C ASN A 514 -8.62 8.47 2.49
N ILE A 515 -9.91 8.79 2.40
CA ILE A 515 -10.70 9.31 3.51
C ILE A 515 -11.90 8.39 3.66
N GLY A 516 -12.05 7.81 4.84
CA GLY A 516 -13.06 6.81 5.15
C GLY A 516 -13.97 7.23 6.29
N PHE A 517 -15.24 6.88 6.20
CA PHE A 517 -16.21 6.94 7.28
C PHE A 517 -16.74 5.51 7.49
N VAL A 518 -16.45 4.93 8.65
CA VAL A 518 -16.94 3.61 9.03
C VAL A 518 -18.10 3.82 9.98
N LEU A 519 -19.30 3.49 9.52
CA LEU A 519 -20.52 3.55 10.32
C LEU A 519 -20.64 2.25 11.14
N TYR A 520 -20.82 2.42 12.44
CA TYR A 520 -21.04 1.36 13.41
C TYR A 520 -22.46 1.46 13.96
N GLU A 521 -23.08 0.31 14.15
CA GLU A 521 -24.28 0.16 14.97
C GLU A 521 -23.87 -0.41 16.33
N CYS A 522 -24.19 0.32 17.39
CA CYS A 522 -23.83 0.00 18.76
C CYS A 522 -25.06 -0.34 19.60
N THR A 523 -24.96 -1.32 20.49
CA THR A 523 -26.00 -1.59 21.49
C THR A 523 -26.03 -0.47 22.54
N SER A 524 -27.22 -0.07 22.97
CA SER A 524 -27.39 0.94 24.03
C SER A 524 -27.03 0.34 25.40
N ASP A 525 -26.36 1.12 26.25
CA ASP A 525 -26.05 0.71 27.62
C ASP A 525 -27.35 0.73 28.44
N GLU A 526 -27.85 -0.46 28.82
CA GLU A 526 -29.10 -0.65 29.57
C GLU A 526 -29.16 0.16 30.89
N ARG A 527 -28.01 0.69 31.36
CA ARG A 527 -27.87 1.49 32.58
C ARG A 527 -28.26 2.96 32.41
N LYS A 528 -28.56 3.44 31.19
CA LYS A 528 -28.99 4.84 30.93
C LYS A 528 -30.24 4.90 30.02
N PRO A 529 -31.43 4.55 30.52
CA PRO A 529 -32.66 4.41 29.72
C PRO A 529 -33.24 5.73 29.16
N HIS A 530 -32.66 6.87 29.51
CA HIS A 530 -33.17 8.22 29.17
C HIS A 530 -32.24 9.02 28.25
N ALA A 531 -31.14 8.45 27.79
CA ALA A 531 -30.34 9.08 26.75
C ALA A 531 -30.91 8.69 25.39
N VAL A 532 -31.51 9.65 24.68
CA VAL A 532 -31.73 9.58 23.22
C VAL A 532 -30.35 9.61 22.57
N SER A 533 -29.63 8.51 22.65
CA SER A 533 -28.32 8.36 22.03
C SER A 533 -28.54 7.51 20.79
N SER A 534 -28.42 8.11 19.61
CA SER A 534 -28.35 7.38 18.35
C SER A 534 -27.42 6.17 18.50
N ASN A 535 -27.95 4.98 18.21
CA ASN A 535 -27.17 3.73 18.23
C ASN A 535 -26.04 3.75 17.19
N PHE A 536 -25.99 4.75 16.31
CA PHE A 536 -25.02 4.82 15.24
C PHE A 536 -23.86 5.77 15.55
N LYS A 537 -22.65 5.25 15.39
CA LYS A 537 -21.40 6.01 15.56
C LYS A 537 -20.54 5.89 14.32
N VAL A 538 -19.70 6.87 14.07
CA VAL A 538 -18.83 6.92 12.90
C VAL A 538 -17.38 7.03 13.35
N LYS A 539 -16.52 6.18 12.78
CA LYS A 539 -15.08 6.35 12.83
C LYS A 539 -14.62 7.03 11.53
N THR A 540 -14.03 8.21 11.64
CA THR A 540 -13.41 8.88 10.49
C THR A 540 -11.94 8.49 10.37
N LEU A 541 -11.50 8.20 9.15
CA LEU A 541 -10.16 7.75 8.83
C LEU A 541 -9.54 8.63 7.75
N LEU A 542 -8.27 8.97 7.90
CA LEU A 542 -7.42 9.56 6.88
C LEU A 542 -6.21 8.65 6.66
N ASN A 543 -6.08 8.13 5.45
CA ASN A 543 -5.08 7.11 5.09
C ASN A 543 -5.14 5.92 6.06
N GLU A 544 -6.37 5.44 6.29
CA GLU A 544 -6.71 4.36 7.23
C GLU A 544 -6.33 4.62 8.72
N ARG A 545 -5.88 5.83 9.07
CA ARG A 545 -5.56 6.24 10.45
C ARG A 545 -6.68 7.07 11.04
N GLU A 546 -6.89 6.94 12.34
CA GLU A 546 -7.99 7.60 13.04
C GLU A 546 -7.88 9.12 13.00
N VAL A 547 -9.04 9.76 12.81
CA VAL A 547 -9.21 11.20 12.92
C VAL A 547 -10.13 11.45 14.10
N GLU A 548 -9.67 12.28 15.03
CA GLU A 548 -10.47 12.75 16.15
C GLU A 548 -10.95 14.18 15.89
N PHE A 549 -12.24 14.42 16.10
CA PHE A 549 -12.81 15.77 16.12
C PHE A 549 -13.04 16.20 17.57
N PHE A 550 -12.73 17.47 17.86
CA PHE A 550 -12.86 18.03 19.21
C PHE A 550 -14.30 17.92 19.73
N GLU A 551 -15.28 18.14 18.86
CA GLU A 551 -16.71 18.05 19.15
C GLU A 551 -17.17 16.62 19.51
N CYS A 552 -16.36 15.59 19.20
CA CYS A 552 -16.59 14.22 19.63
C CYS A 552 -16.02 13.92 21.04
N THR A 553 -15.56 14.95 21.77
CA THR A 553 -15.12 14.87 23.18
C THR A 553 -13.96 13.88 23.43
N GLY A 554 -13.05 13.75 22.47
CA GLY A 554 -11.90 12.83 22.54
C GLY A 554 -12.27 11.37 22.28
N GLN A 555 -13.44 11.08 21.71
CA GLN A 555 -13.84 9.74 21.28
C GLN A 555 -13.54 9.57 19.79
N THR A 556 -12.91 8.44 19.43
CA THR A 556 -12.66 8.05 18.03
C THR A 556 -13.93 7.57 17.31
N LEU A 557 -14.90 7.04 18.07
CA LEU A 557 -16.26 6.74 17.59
C LEU A 557 -17.20 7.89 17.93
N CYS A 558 -17.43 8.78 16.96
CA CYS A 558 -18.28 9.93 17.12
C CYS A 558 -19.76 9.58 16.87
N PRO A 559 -20.73 10.01 17.69
CA PRO A 559 -22.15 9.83 17.36
C PRO A 559 -22.48 10.42 15.97
N PHE A 560 -23.26 9.70 15.16
CA PHE A 560 -23.56 10.13 13.79
C PHE A 560 -24.15 11.55 13.73
N GLU A 561 -25.10 11.86 14.62
CA GLU A 561 -25.75 13.18 14.71
C GLU A 561 -24.77 14.30 15.08
N VAL A 562 -23.78 14.01 15.93
CA VAL A 562 -22.74 14.97 16.29
C VAL A 562 -21.87 15.26 15.06
N LEU A 563 -21.45 14.23 14.35
CA LEU A 563 -20.66 14.38 13.13
C LEU A 563 -21.42 15.11 12.01
N GLU A 564 -22.71 14.80 11.85
CA GLU A 564 -23.63 15.49 10.95
C GLU A 564 -23.74 16.98 11.30
N ASN A 565 -23.83 17.31 12.59
CA ASN A 565 -23.86 18.70 13.06
C ASN A 565 -22.53 19.44 12.83
N ILE A 566 -21.37 18.79 13.00
CA ILE A 566 -20.05 19.39 12.70
C ILE A 566 -19.99 19.87 11.24
N PHE A 567 -20.59 19.10 10.32
CA PHE A 567 -20.55 19.38 8.89
C PHE A 567 -21.87 19.94 8.34
N HIS A 568 -22.80 20.39 9.19
CA HIS A 568 -24.14 20.82 8.81
C HIS A 568 -24.15 21.80 7.62
N ARG A 569 -23.31 22.85 7.70
CA ARG A 569 -23.17 23.84 6.63
C ARG A 569 -22.88 23.19 5.28
N TRP A 570 -21.96 22.24 5.23
CA TRP A 570 -21.54 21.60 3.98
C TRP A 570 -22.54 20.57 3.49
N VAL A 571 -23.18 19.86 4.41
CA VAL A 571 -24.15 18.81 4.10
C VAL A 571 -25.52 19.38 3.68
N TYR A 572 -25.94 20.51 4.24
CA TYR A 572 -27.31 21.01 4.09
C TYR A 572 -27.45 22.42 3.52
N GLU A 573 -26.44 23.29 3.68
CA GLU A 573 -26.56 24.71 3.32
C GLU A 573 -25.78 25.06 2.04
N PHE A 574 -24.69 24.34 1.75
CA PHE A 574 -23.85 24.64 0.60
C PHE A 574 -24.53 24.21 -0.71
N ASN A 575 -24.81 25.19 -1.58
CA ASN A 575 -25.28 24.96 -2.94
C ASN A 575 -24.12 25.08 -3.95
N PHE A 576 -23.72 23.95 -4.53
CA PHE A 576 -22.65 23.89 -5.52
C PHE A 576 -22.95 24.68 -6.79
N GLU A 577 -24.18 24.58 -7.32
CA GLU A 577 -24.57 25.25 -8.56
C GLU A 577 -24.51 26.78 -8.40
N GLU A 578 -25.00 27.31 -7.27
CA GLU A 578 -24.93 28.74 -6.98
C GLU A 578 -23.49 29.25 -6.86
N HIS A 579 -22.61 28.51 -6.18
CA HIS A 579 -21.21 28.91 -5.99
C HIS A 579 -20.34 28.71 -7.25
N CYS A 580 -20.80 27.89 -8.19
CA CYS A 580 -20.09 27.58 -9.43
C CYS A 580 -20.71 28.22 -10.68
N ALA A 581 -21.82 28.95 -10.55
CA ALA A 581 -22.41 29.74 -11.61
C ALA A 581 -21.54 30.97 -11.95
N ILE A 582 -21.24 31.17 -13.24
CA ILE A 582 -20.63 32.42 -13.72
C ILE A 582 -21.73 33.49 -13.81
N PRO A 583 -21.52 34.70 -13.26
CA PRO A 583 -22.46 35.82 -13.37
C PRO A 583 -22.81 36.24 -14.80
#